data_AF-A0A7U9X9S5-F1
#
_entry.id   AF-A0A7U9X9S5-F1
#
_cell.length_a   1.000
_cell.length_b   1.000
_cell.length_c   1.000
_cell.angle_alpha   90.00
_cell.angle_beta   90.00
_cell.angle_gamma   90.00
#
_symmetry.space_group_name_H-M   'P 1'
#
loop_
_entity.id
_entity.type
_entity.pdbx_description
1 polymer ?
#
loop_
_entity_poly.entity_id
_entity_poly.type
_entity_poly.pdbx_seq_one_letter_code
_entity_poly.pdbx_strand_id
1 'polypeptide(L)' 'MKSSISYSSLFHILDELYEKIKQDGYAEFYLEALKEAQNSLLVLELLNLSRSFN' A
#
# COMPACT_ATOMS: atom_id res chain seq x y z
N MET A 1 6.59 18.03 14.14
CA MET A 1 7.14 16.82 13.51
C MET A 1 6.13 16.37 12.47
N LYS A 2 6.46 16.40 11.16
CA LYS A 2 5.57 15.78 10.15
C LYS A 2 5.51 14.30 10.50
N SER A 3 4.34 13.80 10.89
CA SER A 3 4.12 12.37 11.12
C SER A 3 4.43 11.64 9.82
N SER A 4 5.62 11.05 9.71
CA SER A 4 5.96 10.18 8.59
C SER A 4 5.09 8.93 8.74
N ILE A 5 4.09 8.79 7.87
CA ILE A 5 3.29 7.57 7.80
C ILE A 5 4.24 6.43 7.43
N SER A 6 4.26 5.34 8.21
CA SER A 6 5.07 4.18 7.87
C SER A 6 4.51 3.45 6.65
N TYR A 7 5.36 2.71 5.93
CA TYR A 7 4.91 1.86 4.82
C TYR A 7 3.84 0.85 5.27
N SER A 8 3.98 0.28 6.47
CA SER A 8 2.95 -0.57 7.07
C SER A 8 1.60 0.14 7.28
N SER A 9 1.60 1.40 7.74
CA SER A 9 0.36 2.18 7.86
C SER A 9 -0.25 2.49 6.49
N LEU A 10 0.56 2.81 5.49
CA LEU A 10 0.07 3.01 4.11
C LEU A 10 -0.52 1.74 3.53
N PHE A 11 0.09 0.57 3.79
CA PHE A 11 -0.40 -0.72 3.33
C PHE A 11 -1.81 -1.00 3.89
N HIS A 12 -2.01 -0.80 5.19
CA HIS A 12 -3.33 -0.98 5.82
C HIS A 12 -4.38 -0.01 5.27
N ILE A 13 -4.03 1.26 5.05
CA ILE A 13 -4.95 2.25 4.47
C ILE A 13 -5.38 1.83 3.05
N LEU A 14 -4.46 1.33 2.24
CA LEU A 14 -4.79 0.84 0.90
C LEU A 14 -5.69 -0.40 0.94
N ASP A 15 -5.53 -1.26 1.95
CA ASP A 15 -6.36 -2.45 2.14
C ASP A 15 -7.81 -2.08 2.54
N GLU A 16 -7.96 -1.13 3.46
CA GLU A 16 -9.28 -0.58 3.83
C GLU A 16 -9.95 0.11 2.63
N LEU A 17 -9.17 0.86 1.84
CA LEU A 17 -9.68 1.51 0.64
C LEU A 17 -10.13 0.50 -0.41
N TYR A 18 -9.35 -0.57 -0.61
CA TYR A 18 -9.68 -1.65 -1.54
C TYR A 18 -11.03 -2.28 -1.20
N GLU A 19 -11.22 -2.68 0.06
CA GLU A 19 -12.49 -3.30 0.48
C GLU A 19 -13.67 -2.33 0.34
N LYS A 20 -13.46 -1.05 0.63
CA LYS A 20 -14.51 -0.03 0.46
C LYS A 20 -14.93 0.13 -1.00
N ILE A 21 -13.98 0.34 -1.92
CA ILE A 21 -14.34 0.58 -3.32
C ILE A 21 -14.87 -0.69 -4.00
N LYS A 22 -14.45 -1.87 -3.54
CA LYS A 22 -15.00 -3.16 -3.97
C LYS A 22 -16.46 -3.29 -3.57
N GLN A 23 -16.80 -2.95 -2.33
CA GLN A 23 -18.18 -2.95 -1.83
C GLN A 23 -19.06 -1.94 -2.58
N ASP A 24 -18.50 -0.78 -2.92
CA ASP A 24 -19.20 0.26 -3.69
C ASP A 24 -19.36 -0.09 -5.19
N GLY A 25 -18.81 -1.23 -5.66
CA GLY A 25 -18.99 -1.73 -7.02
C GLY A 25 -18.15 -1.00 -8.07
N TYR A 26 -16.99 -0.46 -7.69
CA TYR A 26 -16.07 0.18 -8.63
C TYR A 26 -15.52 -0.83 -9.64
N ALA A 27 -15.12 -0.33 -10.82
CA ALA A 27 -14.53 -1.15 -11.87
C ALA A 27 -13.22 -1.82 -11.40
N GLU A 28 -12.97 -3.04 -11.89
CA GLU A 28 -11.80 -3.85 -11.54
C GLU A 28 -10.48 -3.11 -11.70
N PHE A 29 -10.38 -2.24 -12.72
CA PHE A 29 -9.20 -1.38 -12.95
C PHE A 29 -8.76 -0.59 -11.69
N TYR A 30 -9.71 -0.10 -10.89
CA TYR A 30 -9.37 0.62 -9.66
C TYR A 30 -8.86 -0.31 -8.55
N LEU A 31 -9.41 -1.53 -8.48
CA LEU A 31 -8.96 -2.57 -7.53
C LEU A 31 -7.54 -3.03 -7.87
N GLU A 32 -7.25 -3.24 -9.16
CA GLU A 32 -5.92 -3.59 -9.66
C GLU A 32 -4.90 -2.49 -9.33
N ALA A 33 -5.23 -1.21 -9.58
CA ALA A 33 -4.35 -0.09 -9.26
C ALA A 33 -3.99 -0.01 -7.76
N LEU A 34 -4.95 -0.28 -6.86
CA LEU A 34 -4.68 -0.34 -5.42
C LEU A 34 -3.75 -1.51 -5.05
N LYS A 35 -3.93 -2.65 -5.69
CA LYS A 35 -3.09 -3.84 -5.47
C LYS A 35 -1.66 -3.63 -5.96
N GLU A 36 -1.48 -2.96 -7.10
CA GLU A 36 -0.17 -2.54 -7.58
C GLU A 36 0.53 -1.56 -6.64
N ALA A 37 -0.22 -0.61 -6.07
CA ALA A 37 0.30 0.30 -5.05
C ALA A 37 0.74 -0.45 -3.78
N GLN A 38 -0.05 -1.41 -3.30
CA GLN A 38 0.32 -2.27 -2.16
C GLN A 38 1.62 -3.05 -2.43
N ASN A 39 1.74 -3.67 -3.62
CA ASN A 39 2.96 -4.37 -4.01
C ASN A 39 4.18 -3.45 -4.06
N SER A 40 4.00 -2.23 -4.56
CA SER A 40 5.07 -1.22 -4.62
C SER A 40 5.55 -0.82 -3.23
N LEU A 41 4.64 -0.67 -2.26
CA LEU A 41 5.02 -0.39 -0.87
C LEU A 41 5.82 -1.55 -0.24
N LEU A 42 5.43 -2.80 -0.50
CA LEU A 42 6.17 -3.98 -0.04
C LEU A 42 7.60 -4.01 -0.61
N VAL A 43 7.76 -3.72 -1.90
CA VAL A 43 9.09 -3.61 -2.53
C VAL A 43 9.92 -2.53 -1.85
N LEU A 44 9.34 -1.36 -1.56
CA LEU A 44 10.04 -0.28 -0.87
C LEU A 44 10.46 -0.65 0.55
N GLU A 45 9.60 -1.31 1.31
CA GLU A 45 9.92 -1.84 2.66
C GLU A 45 11.10 -2.82 2.58
N LEU A 46 11.06 -3.78 1.64
CA LEU A 46 12.14 -4.75 1.44
C LEU A 46 13.46 -4.07 1.06
N LEU A 47 13.42 -3.07 0.19
CA LEU A 47 14.61 -2.30 -0.17
C LEU A 47 15.18 -1.54 1.04
N ASN A 48 14.32 -0.94 1.86
CA ASN A 48 14.76 -0.22 3.06
C ASN A 48 15.37 -1.17 4.10
N LEU A 49 14.78 -2.36 4.28
CA LEU A 49 15.38 -3.42 5.10
C LEU A 49 16.75 -3.81 4.56
N SER A 50 16.87 -4.11 3.26
CA SER A 50 18.15 -4.51 2.64
C SER A 50 19.26 -3.46 2.78
N ARG A 51 18.92 -2.17 2.77
CA ARG A 51 19.86 -1.07 2.99
C ARG A 51 20.27 -0.91 4.44
N SER A 52 19.43 -1.31 5.38
CA SER A 52 19.73 -1.22 6.82
C SER A 52 20.65 -2.35 7.30
N PHE A 53 20.80 -3.41 6.50
CA PHE A 53 21.69 -4.55 6.77
C PHE A 53 23.08 -4.44 6.10
N ASN A 54 23.36 -3.36 5.34
CA ASN A 54 24.67 -3.03 4.78
C ASN A 54 25.24 -1.77 5.45
#